data_AF-W7KGY8-F1
#
_entry.id   AF-W7KGY8-F1
#
_cell.length_a   1.000
_cell.length_b   1.000
_cell.length_c   1.000
_cell.angle_alpha   90.00
_cell.angle_beta   90.00
_cell.angle_gamma   90.00
#
_symmetry.space_group_name_H-M   'P 1'
#
loop_
_entity.id
_entity.type
_entity.pdbx_description
1 polymer ?
#
loop_
_entity_poly.entity_id
_entity_poly.type
_entity_poly.pdbx_seq_one_letter_code
_entity_poly.pdbx_strand_id
1 'polypeptide(L)'
;MWELGEVRDMDVLTCLDKDKRDYLARKVISQFGKMAKYELPRMYGSRLLVARRIKVNASALEVEEDFHEVRKRIRESRFLLESLGQYSSTLREISRTLGDMRDVYLYSVKCLKVERKVDWEKVDELRRKALEEIKRKLYLAGFT
;
A
#
# COMPACT_ATOMS: atom_id res chain seq x y z
N MET A 1 -8.65 4.60 -10.34
CA MET A 1 -8.84 4.74 -8.88
C MET A 1 -7.83 5.73 -8.28
N TRP A 2 -7.57 6.85 -8.95
CA TRP A 2 -6.59 7.86 -8.53
C TRP A 2 -7.19 8.82 -7.48
N GLU A 3 -8.49 9.12 -7.63
CA GLU A 3 -9.24 10.06 -6.80
C GLU A 3 -9.32 9.66 -5.31
N LEU A 4 -9.22 8.36 -4.96
CA LEU A 4 -9.14 7.90 -3.56
C LEU A 4 -7.81 8.28 -2.89
N GLY A 5 -6.72 8.23 -3.65
CA GLY A 5 -5.42 8.68 -3.19
C GLY A 5 -5.44 10.16 -2.88
N GLU A 6 -6.08 10.94 -3.74
CA GLU A 6 -6.23 12.39 -3.59
C GLU A 6 -7.08 12.79 -2.37
N VAL A 7 -8.20 12.10 -2.11
CA VAL A 7 -9.01 12.34 -0.90
C VAL A 7 -8.16 12.10 0.35
N ARG A 8 -7.43 10.98 0.41
CA ARG A 8 -6.55 10.67 1.55
C ARG A 8 -5.42 11.69 1.68
N ASP A 9 -4.82 12.10 0.58
CA ASP A 9 -3.74 13.08 0.61
C ASP A 9 -4.26 14.43 1.14
N MET A 10 -5.50 14.84 0.81
CA MET A 10 -6.14 16.01 1.41
C MET A 10 -6.42 15.85 2.91
N ASP A 11 -6.73 14.64 3.40
CA ASP A 11 -6.88 14.39 4.83
C ASP A 11 -5.55 14.55 5.60
N VAL A 12 -4.44 14.18 4.97
CA VAL A 12 -3.08 14.39 5.52
C VAL A 12 -2.67 15.86 5.44
N LEU A 13 -3.04 16.53 4.34
CA LEU A 13 -2.70 17.92 4.05
C LEU A 13 -3.75 18.87 4.61
N THR A 14 -3.79 19.00 5.94
CA THR A 14 -4.73 19.87 6.66
C THR A 14 -4.65 21.36 6.30
N CYS A 15 -3.59 21.77 5.60
CA CYS A 15 -3.41 23.11 5.05
C CYS A 15 -4.22 23.39 3.76
N LEU A 16 -4.82 22.35 3.15
CA LEU A 16 -5.59 22.48 1.92
C LEU A 16 -7.08 22.76 2.20
N ASP A 17 -7.76 23.28 1.18
CA ASP A 17 -9.17 23.67 1.21
C ASP A 17 -10.11 22.47 1.47
N LYS A 18 -10.83 22.53 2.59
CA LYS A 18 -11.75 21.49 3.07
C LYS A 18 -12.95 21.30 2.14
N ASP A 19 -13.43 22.35 1.50
CA ASP A 19 -14.62 22.27 0.64
C ASP A 19 -14.33 21.46 -0.62
N LYS A 20 -13.11 21.62 -1.17
CA LYS A 20 -12.62 20.80 -2.30
C LYS A 20 -12.49 19.33 -1.91
N ARG A 21 -12.00 19.04 -0.70
CA ARG A 21 -11.88 17.68 -0.18
C ARG A 21 -13.25 17.01 -0.06
N ASP A 22 -14.23 17.69 0.52
CA ASP A 22 -15.58 17.14 0.70
C ASP A 22 -16.32 16.93 -0.62
N TYR A 23 -16.09 17.81 -1.60
CA TYR A 23 -16.60 17.61 -2.95
C TYR A 23 -15.99 16.36 -3.61
N LEU A 24 -14.66 16.21 -3.53
CA LEU A 24 -13.96 15.05 -4.09
C LEU A 24 -14.39 13.75 -3.40
N ALA A 25 -14.52 13.75 -2.09
CA ALA A 25 -14.99 12.59 -1.31
C ALA A 25 -16.40 12.16 -1.75
N ARG A 26 -17.33 13.10 -1.91
CA ARG A 26 -18.68 12.82 -2.42
C ARG A 26 -18.66 12.23 -3.83
N LYS A 27 -17.83 12.78 -4.71
CA LYS A 27 -17.64 12.26 -6.08
C LYS A 27 -17.18 10.81 -6.06
N VAL A 28 -16.16 10.49 -5.26
CA VAL A 28 -15.61 9.14 -5.12
C VAL A 28 -16.67 8.17 -4.58
N ILE A 29 -17.40 8.52 -3.52
CA ILE A 29 -18.44 7.67 -2.93
C ILE A 29 -19.53 7.32 -3.96
N SER A 30 -19.94 8.29 -4.78
CA SER A 30 -20.95 8.06 -5.83
C SER A 30 -20.51 7.02 -6.88
N GLN A 31 -19.20 6.87 -7.10
CA GLN A 31 -18.66 5.86 -8.02
C GLN A 31 -18.69 4.46 -7.40
N PHE A 32 -18.47 4.32 -6.09
CA PHE A 32 -18.51 3.02 -5.40
C PHE A 32 -19.90 2.38 -5.43
N GLY A 33 -20.97 3.18 -5.30
CA GLY A 33 -22.34 2.68 -5.45
C GLY A 33 -22.58 1.98 -6.79
N LYS A 34 -21.86 2.38 -7.84
CA LYS A 34 -21.92 1.74 -9.17
C LYS A 34 -21.10 0.44 -9.27
N MET A 35 -20.16 0.22 -8.35
CA MET A 35 -19.26 -0.93 -8.33
C MET A 35 -19.80 -2.12 -7.53
N ALA A 36 -20.70 -1.88 -6.57
CA ALA A 36 -21.28 -2.93 -5.72
C ALA A 36 -21.96 -4.07 -6.51
N LYS A 37 -22.45 -3.79 -7.72
CA LYS A 37 -23.05 -4.81 -8.61
C LYS A 37 -22.04 -5.75 -9.30
N TYR A 38 -20.74 -5.53 -9.12
CA TYR A 38 -19.68 -6.32 -9.77
C TYR A 38 -18.89 -7.20 -8.78
N GLU A 39 -19.51 -7.62 -7.68
CA GLU A 39 -18.88 -8.61 -6.79
C GLU A 39 -18.65 -9.94 -7.53
N LEU A 40 -17.37 -10.32 -7.67
CA LEU A 40 -16.99 -11.57 -8.31
C LEU A 40 -16.97 -12.72 -7.28
N PRO A 41 -17.47 -13.91 -7.65
CA PRO A 41 -17.45 -15.08 -6.76
C PRO A 41 -16.01 -15.52 -6.46
N ARG A 42 -15.78 -16.03 -5.24
CA ARG A 42 -14.48 -16.58 -4.83
C ARG A 42 -14.20 -17.89 -5.57
N MET A 43 -13.41 -17.85 -6.64
CA MET A 43 -13.03 -19.04 -7.42
C MET A 43 -11.83 -19.78 -6.80
N TYR A 44 -11.82 -21.11 -6.81
CA TYR A 44 -10.77 -21.96 -6.19
C TYR A 44 -9.34 -21.74 -6.76
N GLY A 45 -9.20 -21.32 -8.02
CA GLY A 45 -7.90 -20.95 -8.62
C GLY A 45 -7.32 -19.61 -8.11
N SER A 46 -8.08 -18.84 -7.33
CA SER A 46 -7.68 -17.54 -6.80
C SER A 46 -6.43 -17.61 -5.92
N ARG A 47 -6.26 -18.67 -5.12
CA ARG A 47 -5.10 -18.79 -4.21
C ARG A 47 -3.77 -18.87 -4.96
N LEU A 48 -3.73 -19.60 -6.08
CA LEU A 48 -2.55 -19.68 -6.94
C LEU A 48 -2.26 -18.35 -7.62
N LEU A 49 -3.29 -17.64 -8.09
CA LEU A 49 -3.14 -16.31 -8.68
C LEU A 49 -2.62 -15.30 -7.66
N VAL A 50 -3.16 -15.33 -6.43
CA VAL A 50 -2.70 -14.52 -5.30
C VAL A 50 -1.25 -14.84 -4.96
N ALA A 51 -0.89 -16.12 -4.82
CA ALA A 51 0.49 -16.54 -4.56
C ALA A 51 1.46 -16.10 -5.66
N ARG A 52 1.08 -16.27 -6.94
CA ARG A 52 1.86 -15.78 -8.09
C ARG A 52 2.07 -14.28 -8.02
N ARG A 53 1.02 -13.51 -7.68
CA ARG A 53 1.12 -12.05 -7.55
C ARG A 53 2.05 -11.65 -6.41
N ILE A 54 1.99 -12.35 -5.26
CA ILE A 54 2.93 -12.12 -4.15
C ILE A 54 4.37 -12.41 -4.58
N LYS A 55 4.63 -13.52 -5.31
CA LYS A 55 5.97 -13.83 -5.85
C LYS A 55 6.48 -12.73 -6.78
N VAL A 56 5.65 -12.24 -7.71
CA VAL A 56 6.01 -11.12 -8.60
C VAL A 56 6.37 -9.87 -7.79
N ASN A 57 5.60 -9.54 -6.76
CA ASN A 57 5.91 -8.41 -5.90
C ASN A 57 7.21 -8.61 -5.10
N ALA A 58 7.46 -9.82 -4.60
CA ALA A 58 8.69 -10.15 -3.89
C ALA A 58 9.93 -10.00 -4.80
N SER A 59 9.90 -10.55 -6.01
CA SER A 59 11.00 -10.39 -6.97
C SER A 59 11.21 -8.93 -7.37
N ALA A 60 10.13 -8.16 -7.57
CA ALA A 60 10.29 -6.73 -7.86
C ALA A 60 10.91 -5.97 -6.68
N LEU A 61 10.54 -6.29 -5.44
CA LEU A 61 11.10 -5.65 -4.24
C LEU A 61 12.61 -5.89 -4.04
N GLU A 62 13.22 -6.88 -4.69
CA GLU A 62 14.67 -7.11 -4.62
C GLU A 62 15.46 -5.99 -5.27
N VAL A 63 14.91 -5.36 -6.31
CA VAL A 63 15.59 -4.34 -7.13
C VAL A 63 14.86 -3.00 -7.17
N GLU A 64 13.69 -2.89 -6.55
CA GLU A 64 12.88 -1.66 -6.59
C GLU A 64 13.57 -0.53 -5.82
N GLU A 65 13.81 0.57 -6.52
CA GLU A 65 14.45 1.79 -6.00
C GLU A 65 13.45 2.94 -5.83
N ASP A 66 12.20 2.81 -6.28
CA ASP A 66 11.19 3.84 -6.07
C ASP A 66 10.41 3.64 -4.76
N PHE A 67 10.39 4.67 -3.90
CA PHE A 67 9.76 4.61 -2.58
C PHE A 67 8.25 4.36 -2.68
N HIS A 68 7.58 4.97 -3.67
CA HIS A 68 6.15 4.79 -3.87
C HIS A 68 5.84 3.34 -4.22
N GLU A 69 6.58 2.75 -5.14
CA GLU A 69 6.42 1.36 -5.56
C GLU A 69 6.82 0.37 -4.46
N VAL A 70 7.90 0.61 -3.70
CA VAL A 70 8.24 -0.21 -2.51
C VAL A 70 7.07 -0.27 -1.54
N ARG A 71 6.55 0.90 -1.12
CA ARG A 71 5.42 1.00 -0.18
C ARG A 71 4.17 0.30 -0.72
N LYS A 72 3.86 0.52 -2.01
CA LYS A 72 2.69 -0.04 -2.68
C LYS A 72 2.76 -1.56 -2.76
N ARG A 73 3.90 -2.11 -3.18
CA ARG A 73 4.12 -3.56 -3.28
C ARG A 73 4.07 -4.24 -1.91
N ILE A 74 4.68 -3.65 -0.88
CA ILE A 74 4.61 -4.19 0.50
C ILE A 74 3.16 -4.20 0.99
N ARG A 75 2.41 -3.11 0.79
CA ARG A 75 0.99 -3.02 1.17
C ARG A 75 0.14 -4.04 0.42
N GLU A 76 0.35 -4.20 -0.89
CA GLU A 76 -0.36 -5.18 -1.71
C GLU A 76 -0.06 -6.60 -1.24
N SER A 77 1.22 -6.96 -1.09
CA SER A 77 1.65 -8.28 -0.62
C SER A 77 1.09 -8.61 0.75
N ARG A 78 1.02 -7.64 1.67
CA ARG A 78 0.37 -7.84 2.98
C ARG A 78 -1.09 -8.25 2.83
N PHE A 79 -1.89 -7.52 2.06
CA PHE A 79 -3.30 -7.84 1.88
C PHE A 79 -3.50 -9.18 1.16
N LEU A 80 -2.66 -9.49 0.18
CA LEU A 80 -2.68 -10.76 -0.52
C LEU A 80 -2.35 -11.92 0.42
N LEU A 81 -1.33 -11.78 1.29
CA LEU A 81 -1.02 -12.78 2.31
C LEU A 81 -2.14 -12.95 3.33
N GLU A 82 -2.75 -11.85 3.80
CA GLU A 82 -3.93 -11.90 4.68
C GLU A 82 -5.09 -12.65 4.02
N SER A 83 -5.29 -12.48 2.71
CA SER A 83 -6.30 -13.23 1.95
C SER A 83 -6.01 -14.74 1.85
N LEU A 84 -4.75 -15.15 2.02
CA LEU A 84 -4.32 -16.55 2.15
C LEU A 84 -4.36 -17.06 3.60
N GLY A 85 -4.83 -16.25 4.56
CA GLY A 85 -4.84 -16.55 5.99
C GLY A 85 -3.50 -16.36 6.68
N GLN A 86 -2.51 -15.76 6.01
CA GLN A 86 -1.17 -15.52 6.54
C GLN A 86 -1.03 -14.11 7.11
N TYR A 87 -1.48 -13.93 8.35
CA TYR A 87 -1.32 -12.67 9.06
C TYR A 87 0.13 -12.44 9.48
N SER A 88 0.60 -11.20 9.34
CA SER A 88 1.92 -10.75 9.79
C SER A 88 1.82 -9.38 10.45
N SER A 89 2.04 -9.34 11.77
CA SER A 89 2.17 -8.08 12.52
C SER A 89 3.34 -7.25 11.99
N THR A 90 4.46 -7.90 11.64
CA THR A 90 5.64 -7.28 11.05
C THR A 90 5.30 -6.53 9.75
N LEU A 91 4.65 -7.17 8.78
CA LEU A 91 4.24 -6.48 7.53
C LEU A 91 3.24 -5.36 7.79
N ARG A 92 2.38 -5.53 8.80
CA ARG A 92 1.42 -4.49 9.20
C ARG A 92 2.14 -3.25 9.73
N GLU A 93 3.12 -3.44 10.60
CA GLU A 93 3.95 -2.39 11.17
C GLU A 93 4.79 -1.70 10.09
N ILE A 94 5.53 -2.46 9.27
CA ILE A 94 6.31 -1.93 8.15
C ILE A 94 5.43 -1.10 7.21
N SER A 95 4.27 -1.65 6.80
CA SER A 95 3.35 -0.93 5.90
C SER A 95 2.80 0.35 6.53
N ARG A 96 2.66 0.41 7.87
CA ARG A 96 2.25 1.60 8.59
C ARG A 96 3.39 2.61 8.60
N THR A 97 4.59 2.21 9.00
CA THR A 97 5.78 3.08 9.04
C THR A 97 6.07 3.74 7.69
N LEU A 98 6.02 2.98 6.59
CA LEU A 98 6.17 3.55 5.24
C LEU A 98 5.03 4.50 4.86
N GLY A 99 3.82 4.26 5.39
CA GLY A 99 2.69 5.17 5.26
C GLY A 99 2.95 6.49 5.99
N ASP A 100 3.37 6.40 7.25
CA ASP A 100 3.67 7.57 8.08
C ASP A 100 4.82 8.40 7.48
N MET A 101 5.86 7.75 6.92
CA MET A 101 6.94 8.41 6.19
C MET A 101 6.43 9.20 4.98
N ARG A 102 5.51 8.62 4.19
CA ARG A 102 4.88 9.32 3.05
C ARG A 102 4.06 10.51 3.54
N ASP A 103 3.26 10.32 4.57
CA ASP A 103 2.34 11.34 5.07
C ASP A 103 3.14 12.54 5.62
N VAL A 104 4.23 12.27 6.35
CA VAL A 104 5.20 13.27 6.79
C VAL A 104 5.89 14.00 5.63
N TYR A 105 6.33 13.27 4.60
CA TYR A 105 6.94 13.87 3.41
C TYR A 105 5.95 14.79 2.68
N LEU A 106 4.73 14.32 2.42
CA LEU A 106 3.68 15.09 1.75
C LEU A 106 3.37 16.37 2.50
N TYR A 107 3.14 16.29 3.82
CA TYR A 107 2.88 17.45 4.65
C TYR A 107 4.04 18.46 4.63
N SER A 108 5.28 17.98 4.74
CA SER A 108 6.46 18.85 4.74
C SER A 108 6.60 19.62 3.42
N VAL A 109 6.44 18.94 2.28
CA VAL A 109 6.61 19.54 0.94
C VAL A 109 5.43 20.45 0.58
N LYS A 110 4.19 20.01 0.83
CA LYS A 110 2.99 20.71 0.35
C LYS A 110 2.49 21.79 1.30
N CYS A 111 2.57 21.58 2.62
CA CYS A 111 2.09 22.55 3.61
C CYS A 111 3.21 23.46 4.13
N LEU A 112 4.35 22.88 4.52
CA LEU A 112 5.45 23.65 5.11
C LEU A 112 6.40 24.25 4.07
N LYS A 113 6.30 23.82 2.80
CA LYS A 113 7.22 24.20 1.70
C LYS A 113 8.69 23.94 2.04
N VAL A 114 8.96 22.95 2.87
CA VAL A 114 10.32 22.52 3.22
C VAL A 114 10.69 21.32 2.36
N GLU A 115 11.87 21.37 1.73
CA GLU A 115 12.42 20.20 1.06
C GLU A 115 12.83 19.16 2.10
N ARG A 116 12.09 18.05 2.15
CA ARG A 116 12.43 16.89 2.97
C ARG A 116 12.84 15.75 2.05
N LYS A 117 14.04 15.22 2.24
CA LYS A 117 14.48 14.01 1.53
C LYS A 117 13.87 12.77 2.19
N VAL A 118 13.56 11.78 1.37
CA VAL A 118 13.17 10.45 1.86
C VAL A 118 14.40 9.79 2.49
N ASP A 119 14.22 9.21 3.67
CA ASP A 119 15.24 8.43 4.36
C ASP A 119 15.38 7.06 3.67
N TRP A 120 16.25 7.00 2.67
CA TRP A 120 16.47 5.80 1.87
C TRP A 120 17.11 4.65 2.63
N GLU A 121 17.96 4.95 3.62
CA GLU A 121 18.55 3.92 4.47
C GLU A 121 17.45 3.20 5.25
N LYS A 122 16.51 3.96 5.83
CA LYS A 122 15.36 3.37 6.51
C LYS A 122 14.42 2.63 5.57
N VAL A 123 14.18 3.17 4.37
CA VAL A 123 13.35 2.50 3.35
C VAL A 123 13.96 1.16 2.97
N ASP A 124 15.28 1.09 2.74
CA ASP A 124 15.96 -0.14 2.36
C ASP A 124 15.94 -1.18 3.49
N GLU A 125 16.17 -0.76 4.74
CA GLU A 125 16.04 -1.63 5.92
C GLU A 125 14.63 -2.26 5.99
N LEU A 126 13.59 -1.43 5.85
CA LEU A 126 12.20 -1.86 5.88
C LEU A 126 11.84 -2.76 4.68
N ARG A 127 12.38 -2.46 3.50
CA ARG A 127 12.22 -3.25 2.26
C ARG A 127 12.78 -4.65 2.45
N ARG A 128 14.01 -4.79 2.95
CA ARG A 128 14.65 -6.09 3.19
C ARG A 128 13.88 -6.92 4.23
N LYS A 129 13.51 -6.31 5.36
CA LYS A 129 12.68 -6.97 6.40
C LYS A 129 11.33 -7.42 5.85
N ALA A 130 10.69 -6.60 5.01
CA ALA A 130 9.43 -6.97 4.38
C ALA A 130 9.59 -8.14 3.40
N LEU A 131 10.66 -8.13 2.60
CA LEU A 131 10.95 -9.17 1.64
C LEU A 131 11.15 -10.53 2.33
N GLU A 132 11.96 -10.57 3.38
CA GLU A 132 12.17 -11.78 4.20
C GLU A 132 10.86 -12.30 4.77
N GLU A 133 10.05 -11.39 5.33
CA GLU A 133 8.78 -11.75 5.93
C GLU A 133 7.76 -12.27 4.90
N ILE A 134 7.72 -11.65 3.72
CA ILE A 134 6.87 -12.10 2.60
C ILE A 134 7.28 -13.51 2.19
N LYS A 135 8.58 -13.76 1.97
CA LYS A 135 9.10 -15.09 1.59
C LYS A 135 8.76 -16.14 2.66
N ARG A 136 8.98 -15.81 3.93
CA ARG A 136 8.64 -16.68 5.08
C ARG A 136 7.15 -17.03 5.11
N LYS A 137 6.26 -16.05 4.95
CA LYS A 137 4.80 -16.26 4.99
C LYS A 137 4.29 -17.03 3.77
N LEU A 138 4.90 -16.80 2.61
CA LEU A 138 4.60 -17.55 1.40
C LEU A 138 4.97 -19.04 1.53
N TYR A 139 6.13 -19.32 2.14
CA TYR A 139 6.56 -20.68 2.49
C TYR A 139 5.56 -21.36 3.43
N LEU A 140 5.15 -20.69 4.51
CA LEU A 140 4.15 -21.20 5.46
C LEU A 140 2.77 -21.44 4.84
N ALA A 141 2.44 -20.74 3.75
CA ALA A 141 1.22 -20.97 2.98
C ALA A 141 1.31 -22.18 2.02
N GLY A 142 2.46 -22.83 1.90
CA GLY A 142 2.69 -23.96 1.00
C GLY A 142 2.96 -23.56 -0.46
N PHE A 143 3.37 -22.31 -0.72
CA PHE A 143 3.65 -21.82 -2.07
C PHE A 143 5.15 -21.47 -2.23
N THR A 144 6.01 -22.48 -2.28
CA THR A 144 7.44 -22.32 -2.66
C THR A 144 7.64 -22.20 -4.16
#